data_AF-A0AAR2KW24-F1
#
_entry.id   AF-A0AAR2KW24-F1
#
_cell.length_a   1.000
_cell.length_b   1.000
_cell.length_c   1.000
_cell.angle_alpha   90.00
_cell.angle_beta   90.00
_cell.angle_gamma   90.00
#
_symmetry.space_group_name_H-M   'P 1'
#
loop_
_entity.id
_entity.type
_entity.pdbx_description
1 polymer ?
#
loop_
_entity_poly.entity_id
_entity_poly.type
_entity_poly.pdbx_seq_one_letter_code
_entity_poly.pdbx_strand_id
1 'polypeptide(L)'
;YICVVVMATPGSHHHHCKDVRTISHQTCMPELCHETRGCRAGLVRDSCGCCFECGNLEGQSCDLGDKNVHYGICGEGMECKLDPINGAYEDEGVHDAQCVCVTQEPMCGSDGRTYMNLCKYKEAASDGFTLIDVENAELPIIKVPPRDLVNVSGSSVVFLCEVFAFPMALVEWRKDGKDVILPGDDPHISVQSRGGPQKYELSSWLQIEETTRADSGTYRCTGRNEVGDVSAAAVLGILPPGNKLCNSVTPYLKVLRFFTGSEHFTINRPIERIRKNAVTLMLRWQNHKNRQSSPLFSEAENT
;
A
#
# COMPACT_ATOMS: atom_id res chain seq x y z
N TYR A 1 20.97 -29.70 43.28
CA TYR A 1 20.67 -28.61 42.34
C TYR A 1 19.30 -28.88 41.75
N ILE A 2 18.27 -28.21 42.27
CA ILE A 2 16.90 -28.33 41.78
C ILE A 2 16.74 -27.25 40.71
N CYS A 3 16.57 -27.65 39.46
CA CYS A 3 16.19 -26.75 38.38
C CYS A 3 14.74 -26.33 38.60
N VAL A 4 14.52 -25.06 38.97
CA VAL A 4 13.20 -24.45 38.94
C VAL A 4 12.98 -23.94 37.51
N VAL A 5 12.11 -24.61 36.77
CA VAL A 5 11.60 -24.14 35.48
C VAL A 5 10.71 -22.93 35.76
N VAL A 6 11.21 -21.73 35.49
CA VAL A 6 10.38 -20.52 35.46
C VAL A 6 9.62 -20.56 34.13
N MET A 7 8.37 -21.01 34.15
CA MET A 7 7.48 -20.79 33.02
C MET A 7 7.16 -19.29 32.95
N ALA A 8 7.58 -18.64 31.87
CA ALA A 8 7.14 -17.30 31.54
C ALA A 8 5.64 -17.34 31.26
N THR A 9 4.85 -16.73 32.15
CA THR A 9 3.43 -16.45 31.90
C THR A 9 3.30 -15.39 30.80
N PRO A 10 2.28 -15.45 29.92
CA PRO A 10 2.05 -14.44 28.91
C PRO A 10 1.85 -13.08 29.59
N GLY A 11 2.47 -12.04 29.03
CA GLY A 11 2.50 -10.69 29.59
C GLY A 11 1.11 -10.19 29.95
N SER A 12 0.81 -10.16 31.24
CA SER A 12 -0.30 -9.43 31.80
C SER A 12 -0.02 -7.94 31.59
N HIS A 13 -0.77 -7.29 30.70
CA HIS A 13 -0.86 -5.84 30.61
C HIS A 13 -1.11 -5.31 32.03
N HIS A 14 -0.11 -4.64 32.61
CA HIS A 14 -0.23 -4.04 33.93
C HIS A 14 -1.17 -2.84 33.81
N HIS A 15 -2.46 -3.06 34.01
CA HIS A 15 -3.41 -2.00 34.28
C HIS A 15 -2.90 -1.25 35.53
N HIS A 16 -2.62 0.05 35.40
CA HIS A 16 -2.19 0.92 36.51
C HIS A 16 -3.34 1.27 37.46
N CYS A 17 -4.32 0.38 37.55
CA CYS A 17 -5.57 0.49 38.29
C CYS A 17 -5.49 -0.54 39.42
N LYS A 18 -5.41 -0.07 40.66
CA LYS A 18 -5.41 -0.98 41.81
C LYS A 18 -6.84 -1.44 42.10
N ASP A 19 -7.03 -2.76 42.09
CA ASP A 19 -8.17 -3.40 42.77
C ASP A 19 -7.95 -3.29 44.28
N VAL A 20 -8.54 -2.26 44.89
CA VAL A 20 -8.68 -2.21 46.34
C VAL A 20 -9.91 -3.06 46.66
N ARG A 21 -9.67 -4.22 47.26
CA ARG A 21 -10.70 -5.22 47.61
C ARG A 21 -12.00 -4.56 48.10
N THR A 22 -13.11 -4.98 47.48
CA THR A 22 -14.54 -4.70 47.76
C THR A 22 -15.17 -3.41 47.21
N ILE A 23 -16.18 -3.65 46.34
CA ILE A 23 -17.26 -2.76 45.88
C ILE A 23 -16.83 -1.53 45.04
N SER A 24 -16.76 -1.76 43.72
CA SER A 24 -17.22 -0.84 42.66
C SER A 24 -16.48 0.49 42.42
N HIS A 25 -15.23 0.70 42.81
CA HIS A 25 -14.44 1.81 42.26
C HIS A 25 -12.95 1.45 42.11
N GLN A 26 -12.51 1.17 40.88
CA GLN A 26 -11.09 1.25 40.53
C GLN A 26 -10.65 2.71 40.74
N THR A 27 -9.74 2.94 41.68
CA THR A 27 -9.24 4.30 41.95
C THR A 27 -8.06 4.56 41.02
N CYS A 28 -8.19 5.56 40.15
CA CYS A 28 -7.11 6.02 39.29
C CYS A 28 -5.99 6.64 40.16
N MET A 29 -4.73 6.25 39.90
CA MET A 29 -3.54 6.84 40.50
C MET A 29 -2.71 7.53 39.40
N PRO A 30 -3.01 8.81 39.06
CA PRO A 30 -2.38 9.50 37.94
C PRO A 30 -0.85 9.60 38.07
N GLU A 31 -0.34 9.68 39.28
CA GLU A 31 1.10 9.79 39.60
C GLU A 31 1.92 8.56 39.19
N LEU A 32 1.26 7.43 38.93
CA LEU A 32 1.93 6.21 38.45
C LEU A 32 1.91 6.11 36.91
N CYS A 33 1.21 7.01 36.23
CA CYS A 33 1.14 6.97 34.77
C CYS A 33 2.50 7.33 34.15
N HIS A 34 2.88 6.56 33.13
CA HIS A 34 4.06 6.84 32.35
C HIS A 34 3.81 8.03 31.41
N GLU A 35 4.85 8.81 31.13
CA GLU A 35 4.77 9.84 30.10
C GLU A 35 4.70 9.18 28.72
N THR A 36 3.64 9.46 27.98
CA THR A 36 3.49 9.07 26.58
C THR A 36 3.94 10.19 25.66
N ARG A 37 4.88 9.87 24.76
CA ARG A 37 5.45 10.82 23.79
C ARG A 37 5.39 10.22 22.39
N GLY A 38 5.23 11.06 21.38
CA GLY A 38 5.24 10.64 19.98
C GLY A 38 3.95 9.93 19.51
N CYS A 39 2.83 10.13 20.20
CA CYS A 39 1.55 9.53 19.80
C CYS A 39 0.97 10.26 18.58
N ARG A 40 1.28 9.74 17.38
CA ARG A 40 0.86 10.31 16.09
C ARG A 40 -0.65 10.32 15.87
N ALA A 41 -1.37 9.40 16.51
CA ALA A 41 -2.83 9.31 16.50
C ALA A 41 -3.48 10.10 17.65
N GLY A 42 -2.69 10.84 18.44
CA GLY A 42 -3.15 11.48 19.66
C GLY A 42 -3.17 10.55 20.87
N LEU A 43 -3.61 11.10 22.00
CA LEU A 43 -3.67 10.41 23.27
C LEU A 43 -5.09 9.94 23.55
N VAL A 44 -5.20 8.70 24.03
CA VAL A 44 -6.45 8.07 24.46
C VAL A 44 -6.32 7.62 25.90
N ARG A 45 -7.43 7.33 26.57
CA ARG A 45 -7.34 6.79 27.94
C ARG A 45 -7.18 5.28 27.91
N ASP A 46 -6.48 4.74 28.90
CA ASP A 46 -6.45 3.30 29.16
C ASP A 46 -7.86 2.74 29.44
N SER A 47 -7.97 1.42 29.54
CA SER A 47 -9.24 0.73 29.80
C SER A 47 -9.93 1.11 31.11
N CYS A 48 -9.23 1.73 32.05
CA CYS A 48 -9.76 2.21 33.32
C CYS A 48 -10.13 3.70 33.28
N GLY A 49 -9.84 4.41 32.18
CA GLY A 49 -10.00 5.86 32.09
C GLY A 49 -8.91 6.66 32.81
N CYS A 50 -7.81 6.04 33.24
CA CYS A 50 -6.83 6.64 34.13
C CYS A 50 -5.64 7.26 33.39
N CYS A 51 -4.76 6.44 32.84
CA CYS A 51 -3.55 6.88 32.17
C CYS A 51 -3.81 7.21 30.69
N PHE A 52 -2.95 8.06 30.13
CA PHE A 52 -2.95 8.33 28.70
C PHE A 52 -2.05 7.35 27.96
N GLU A 53 -2.58 6.75 26.91
CA GLU A 53 -1.90 5.84 25.99
C GLU A 53 -1.94 6.41 24.57
N CYS A 54 -1.06 5.95 23.68
CA CYS A 54 -1.19 6.31 22.26
C CYS A 54 -2.39 5.58 21.67
N GLY A 55 -3.28 6.30 20.99
CA GLY A 55 -4.38 5.67 20.26
C GLY A 55 -3.92 4.99 18.97
N ASN A 56 -4.73 4.07 18.47
CA ASN A 56 -4.48 3.37 17.21
C ASN A 56 -4.65 4.31 16.00
N LEU A 57 -3.79 4.13 14.99
CA LEU A 57 -3.80 4.88 13.73
C LEU A 57 -4.90 4.39 12.77
N GLU A 58 -5.24 5.23 11.80
CA GLU A 58 -6.19 4.86 10.74
C GLU A 58 -5.73 3.59 9.99
N GLY A 59 -6.63 2.61 9.90
CA GLY A 59 -6.40 1.28 9.31
C GLY A 59 -5.88 0.21 10.27
N GLN A 60 -5.54 0.56 11.52
CA GLN A 60 -5.17 -0.43 12.54
C GLN A 60 -6.42 -1.06 13.17
N SER A 61 -6.27 -2.31 13.62
CA SER A 61 -7.30 -3.04 14.35
C SER A 61 -7.69 -2.30 15.63
N CYS A 62 -8.96 -2.40 16.02
CA CYS A 62 -9.48 -1.77 17.22
C CYS A 62 -10.59 -2.58 17.86
N ASP A 63 -10.81 -2.34 19.15
CA ASP A 63 -11.91 -2.95 19.89
C ASP A 63 -13.19 -2.09 19.72
N LEU A 64 -14.32 -2.74 19.42
CA LEU A 64 -15.60 -2.04 19.24
C LEU A 64 -16.16 -1.49 20.57
N GLY A 65 -16.58 -0.22 20.54
CA GLY A 65 -17.05 0.51 21.72
C GLY A 65 -15.92 1.03 22.60
N ASP A 66 -16.20 1.32 23.87
CA ASP A 66 -15.21 1.89 24.81
C ASP A 66 -14.37 0.83 25.54
N LYS A 67 -14.37 -0.42 25.05
CA LYS A 67 -13.71 -1.53 25.71
C LYS A 67 -12.30 -1.71 25.14
N ASN A 68 -11.29 -1.21 25.82
CA ASN A 68 -9.88 -1.49 25.51
C ASN A 68 -9.47 -2.84 26.13
N VAL A 69 -9.60 -3.93 25.37
CA VAL A 69 -9.42 -5.32 25.89
C VAL A 69 -8.31 -6.06 25.15
N HIS A 70 -8.18 -5.86 23.83
CA HIS A 70 -7.26 -6.65 23.01
C HIS A 70 -6.49 -5.81 22.00
N TYR A 71 -7.19 -5.08 21.12
CA TYR A 71 -6.55 -4.28 20.09
C TYR A 71 -6.36 -2.82 20.49
N GLY A 72 -7.08 -2.35 21.52
CA GLY A 72 -7.04 -0.95 21.94
C GLY A 72 -8.06 -0.08 21.22
N ILE A 73 -8.05 1.21 21.56
CA ILE A 73 -9.01 2.19 21.02
C ILE A 73 -8.36 3.11 20.00
N CYS A 74 -9.19 3.58 19.08
CA CYS A 74 -8.75 4.49 18.03
C CYS A 74 -8.32 5.84 18.60
N GLY A 75 -7.32 6.44 17.94
CA GLY A 75 -6.86 7.77 18.28
C GLY A 75 -7.92 8.87 18.10
N GLU A 76 -7.52 10.09 18.42
CA GLU A 76 -8.40 11.25 18.43
C GLU A 76 -8.98 11.54 17.03
N GLY A 77 -10.31 11.61 16.94
CA GLY A 77 -11.01 11.88 15.67
C GLY A 77 -11.20 10.66 14.76
N MET A 78 -11.07 9.45 15.31
CA MET A 78 -11.35 8.19 14.62
C MET A 78 -12.44 7.38 15.31
N GLU A 79 -13.15 6.57 14.53
CA GLU A 79 -14.15 5.61 15.00
C GLU A 79 -13.73 4.18 14.64
N CYS A 80 -13.92 3.24 15.56
CA CYS A 80 -13.71 1.82 15.29
C CYS A 80 -14.89 1.26 14.50
N LYS A 81 -14.66 0.85 13.24
CA LYS A 81 -15.71 0.36 12.33
C LYS A 81 -15.38 -1.02 11.79
N LEU A 82 -16.41 -1.85 11.68
CA LEU A 82 -16.32 -3.15 10.99
C LEU A 82 -16.11 -2.93 9.49
N ASP A 83 -15.20 -3.70 8.88
CA ASP A 83 -15.09 -3.77 7.43
C ASP A 83 -16.37 -4.40 6.83
N PRO A 84 -17.10 -3.69 5.96
CA PRO A 84 -18.33 -4.20 5.36
C PRO A 84 -18.12 -5.34 4.35
N ILE A 85 -16.89 -5.64 3.92
CA ILE A 85 -16.60 -6.64 2.88
C ILE A 85 -16.34 -8.03 3.46
N ASN A 86 -15.72 -8.14 4.64
CA ASN A 86 -15.30 -9.42 5.24
C ASN A 86 -16.32 -10.05 6.20
N GLY A 87 -17.48 -9.41 6.44
CA GLY A 87 -18.52 -9.90 7.34
C GLY A 87 -19.29 -11.15 6.88
N ALA A 88 -18.82 -11.88 5.86
CA ALA A 88 -19.53 -12.98 5.22
C ALA A 88 -18.99 -14.39 5.55
N TYR A 89 -17.91 -14.52 6.31
CA TYR A 89 -17.45 -15.83 6.80
C TYR A 89 -17.63 -15.90 8.31
N GLU A 90 -18.74 -16.52 8.71
CA GLU A 90 -18.97 -17.01 10.07
C GLU A 90 -18.00 -18.17 10.34
N ASP A 91 -16.77 -17.85 10.74
CA ASP A 91 -15.92 -18.80 11.45
C ASP A 91 -15.10 -18.03 12.50
N GLU A 92 -15.41 -18.34 13.76
CA GLU A 92 -14.74 -17.93 15.00
C GLU A 92 -13.94 -16.61 15.01
N GLY A 93 -14.66 -15.49 15.17
CA GLY A 93 -14.25 -14.49 16.16
C GLY A 93 -13.13 -13.50 15.79
N VAL A 94 -12.94 -13.13 14.52
CA VAL A 94 -12.16 -11.94 14.17
C VAL A 94 -13.04 -10.99 13.38
N HIS A 95 -13.71 -10.10 14.11
CA HIS A 95 -14.23 -8.88 13.50
C HIS A 95 -13.03 -8.02 13.14
N ASP A 96 -12.74 -7.87 11.84
CA ASP A 96 -11.72 -6.95 11.30
C ASP A 96 -12.16 -5.49 11.48
N ALA A 97 -12.46 -5.10 12.72
CA ALA A 97 -12.79 -3.73 13.05
C ALA A 97 -11.50 -2.89 12.98
N GLN A 98 -11.55 -1.80 12.23
CA GLN A 98 -10.42 -0.91 12.02
C GLN A 98 -10.77 0.53 12.37
N CYS A 99 -9.74 1.29 12.77
CA CYS A 99 -9.89 2.72 13.00
C CYS A 99 -10.07 3.45 11.68
N VAL A 100 -11.19 4.17 11.56
CA VAL A 100 -11.54 4.97 10.39
C VAL A 100 -11.63 6.43 10.81
N CYS A 101 -10.99 7.33 10.06
CA CYS A 101 -11.06 8.75 10.36
C CYS A 101 -12.50 9.28 10.23
N VAL A 102 -12.95 10.06 11.21
CA VAL A 102 -14.28 10.68 11.19
C VAL A 102 -14.33 11.76 10.10
N THR A 103 -13.26 12.55 9.97
CA THR A 103 -13.18 13.66 9.02
C THR A 103 -12.54 13.21 7.71
N GLN A 104 -13.31 12.68 6.77
CA GLN A 104 -12.83 12.27 5.43
C GLN A 104 -12.70 13.44 4.44
N GLU A 105 -12.40 14.64 4.93
CA GLU A 105 -12.23 15.83 4.09
C GLU A 105 -10.74 16.09 3.86
N PRO A 106 -10.31 16.31 2.61
CA PRO A 106 -8.93 16.60 2.31
C PRO A 106 -8.57 17.98 2.84
N MET A 107 -7.33 18.13 3.26
CA MET A 107 -6.85 19.39 3.82
C MET A 107 -5.43 19.68 3.35
N CYS A 108 -5.16 20.93 3.01
CA CYS A 108 -3.84 21.39 2.61
C CYS A 108 -3.01 21.74 3.86
N GLY A 109 -1.81 21.19 3.98
CA GLY A 109 -0.84 21.58 4.98
C GLY A 109 0.04 22.75 4.50
N SER A 110 0.59 23.50 5.46
CA SER A 110 1.59 24.55 5.19
C SER A 110 2.91 24.04 4.61
N ASP A 111 3.10 22.73 4.56
CA ASP A 111 4.17 22.03 3.86
C ASP A 111 3.91 21.88 2.34
N GLY A 112 2.78 22.39 1.85
CA GLY A 112 2.40 22.31 0.43
C GLY A 112 1.96 20.91 -0.01
N ARG A 113 1.54 20.07 0.92
CA ARG A 113 0.94 18.75 0.65
C ARG A 113 -0.51 18.75 1.10
N THR A 114 -1.43 18.16 0.34
CA THR A 114 -2.73 17.81 0.89
C THR A 114 -2.76 16.42 1.46
N TYR A 115 -3.46 16.33 2.56
CA TYR A 115 -3.72 15.13 3.31
C TYR A 115 -5.14 14.71 3.01
N MET A 116 -5.34 13.41 2.78
CA MET A 116 -6.65 12.85 2.41
C MET A 116 -7.73 13.05 3.49
N ASN A 117 -7.32 13.19 4.75
CA ASN A 117 -8.19 13.39 5.90
C ASN A 117 -7.40 14.01 7.08
N LEU A 118 -8.12 14.42 8.14
CA LEU A 118 -7.51 14.99 9.36
C LEU A 118 -6.58 14.05 10.09
N CYS A 119 -6.84 12.75 10.04
CA CYS A 119 -6.04 11.76 10.75
C CYS A 119 -4.66 11.59 10.09
N LYS A 120 -4.60 11.56 8.75
CA LYS A 120 -3.33 11.56 7.99
C LYS A 120 -2.58 12.87 8.12
N TYR A 121 -3.30 14.00 8.20
CA TYR A 121 -2.67 15.26 8.55
C TYR A 121 -2.01 15.20 9.93
N LYS A 122 -2.74 14.81 10.98
CA LYS A 122 -2.20 14.71 12.35
C LYS A 122 -1.01 13.75 12.45
N GLU A 123 -1.06 12.64 11.71
CA GLU A 123 0.01 11.64 11.65
C GLU A 123 1.34 12.25 11.14
N ALA A 124 1.27 13.16 10.16
CA ALA A 124 2.41 13.88 9.60
C ALA A 124 2.76 15.19 10.32
N ALA A 125 1.75 15.89 10.84
CA ALA A 125 1.86 17.18 11.51
C ALA A 125 2.50 17.10 12.91
N SER A 126 2.89 15.90 13.37
CA SER A 126 3.81 15.75 14.50
C SER A 126 5.13 16.53 14.31
N ASP A 127 5.41 17.01 13.09
CA ASP A 127 6.53 17.91 12.73
C ASP A 127 6.22 19.42 12.81
N GLY A 128 5.04 19.86 13.29
CA GLY A 128 4.78 21.27 13.65
C GLY A 128 4.28 22.20 12.54
N PHE A 129 3.65 21.67 11.50
CA PHE A 129 2.99 22.45 10.44
C PHE A 129 1.51 22.75 10.78
N THR A 130 0.92 23.79 10.19
CA THR A 130 -0.50 24.21 10.37
C THR A 130 -1.35 23.95 9.13
N LEU A 131 -2.66 23.76 9.34
CA LEU A 131 -3.67 23.67 8.28
C LEU A 131 -3.79 25.01 7.56
N ILE A 132 -3.75 24.96 6.24
CA ILE A 132 -4.08 26.09 5.38
C ILE A 132 -5.49 25.80 4.84
N ASP A 133 -6.48 26.53 5.33
CA ASP A 133 -7.83 26.52 4.76
C ASP A 133 -7.78 27.29 3.44
N VAL A 134 -7.46 26.56 2.38
CA VAL A 134 -7.58 27.08 1.03
C VAL A 134 -8.16 25.96 0.19
N GLU A 135 -9.11 26.34 -0.67
CA GLU A 135 -9.50 25.68 -1.91
C GLU A 135 -8.28 25.50 -2.86
N ASN A 136 -7.17 24.97 -2.36
CA ASN A 136 -5.96 24.76 -3.11
C ASN A 136 -6.14 23.44 -3.82
N ALA A 137 -6.62 23.54 -5.05
CA ALA A 137 -6.51 22.47 -6.01
C ALA A 137 -5.05 21.97 -6.06
N GLU A 138 -4.84 20.66 -5.98
CA GLU A 138 -3.53 20.01 -6.05
C GLU A 138 -3.40 19.11 -7.26
N LEU A 139 -2.16 18.87 -7.70
CA LEU A 139 -1.89 17.93 -8.78
C LEU A 139 -2.39 16.52 -8.41
N PRO A 140 -2.97 15.76 -9.36
CA PRO A 140 -3.39 14.39 -9.09
C PRO A 140 -2.21 13.50 -8.69
N ILE A 141 -2.46 12.55 -7.79
CA ILE A 141 -1.49 11.57 -7.30
C ILE A 141 -1.97 10.17 -7.65
N ILE A 142 -1.10 9.37 -8.27
CA ILE A 142 -1.38 7.94 -8.53
C ILE A 142 -1.01 7.15 -7.27
N LYS A 143 -2.01 6.68 -6.53
CA LYS A 143 -1.82 5.82 -5.35
C LYS A 143 -1.44 4.40 -5.75
N VAL A 144 -2.13 3.86 -6.77
CA VAL A 144 -1.84 2.53 -7.29
C VAL A 144 -1.65 2.61 -8.81
N PRO A 145 -0.41 2.45 -9.31
CA PRO A 145 -0.15 2.44 -10.74
C PRO A 145 -0.55 1.09 -11.37
N PRO A 146 -0.84 1.07 -12.68
CA PRO A 146 -1.06 -0.17 -13.41
C PRO A 146 0.18 -1.05 -13.38
N ARG A 147 -0.05 -2.36 -13.41
CA ARG A 147 1.01 -3.37 -13.35
C ARG A 147 1.19 -4.06 -14.68
N ASP A 148 2.42 -4.43 -14.99
CA ASP A 148 2.74 -5.19 -16.20
C ASP A 148 2.06 -6.57 -16.18
N LEU A 149 1.54 -6.98 -17.33
CA LEU A 149 0.81 -8.24 -17.50
C LEU A 149 1.37 -9.01 -18.70
N VAL A 150 1.43 -10.33 -18.54
CA VAL A 150 1.72 -11.25 -19.64
C VAL A 150 0.65 -12.31 -19.66
N ASN A 151 -0.05 -12.46 -20.78
CA ASN A 151 -1.10 -13.44 -20.94
C ASN A 151 -1.02 -14.15 -22.30
N VAL A 152 -1.90 -15.13 -22.53
CA VAL A 152 -2.02 -15.85 -23.80
C VAL A 152 -3.15 -15.26 -24.64
N SER A 153 -3.05 -15.45 -25.95
CA SER A 153 -4.08 -15.01 -26.89
C SER A 153 -5.44 -15.65 -26.55
N GLY A 154 -6.52 -14.89 -26.64
CA GLY A 154 -7.89 -15.28 -26.30
C GLY A 154 -8.25 -15.08 -24.82
N SER A 155 -7.32 -14.62 -23.98
CA SER A 155 -7.58 -14.32 -22.57
C SER A 155 -8.23 -12.93 -22.40
N SER A 156 -8.85 -12.70 -21.23
CA SER A 156 -9.24 -11.36 -20.80
C SER A 156 -8.23 -10.82 -19.77
N VAL A 157 -7.90 -9.54 -19.87
CA VAL A 157 -6.96 -8.84 -18.98
C VAL A 157 -7.58 -7.55 -18.46
N VAL A 158 -7.18 -7.15 -17.24
CA VAL A 158 -7.66 -5.93 -16.59
C VAL A 158 -6.48 -5.18 -15.99
N PHE A 159 -6.34 -3.90 -16.32
CA PHE A 159 -5.44 -2.96 -15.63
C PHE A 159 -6.23 -2.15 -14.60
N LEU A 160 -5.60 -1.85 -13.46
CA LEU A 160 -6.12 -0.97 -12.41
C LEU A 160 -5.23 0.26 -12.30
N CYS A 161 -5.84 1.44 -12.17
CA CYS A 161 -5.15 2.68 -11.81
C CYS A 161 -5.99 3.43 -10.77
N GLU A 162 -5.42 3.72 -9.61
CA GLU A 162 -6.08 4.45 -8.52
C GLU A 162 -5.43 5.81 -8.36
N VAL A 163 -6.25 6.85 -8.43
CA VAL A 163 -5.84 8.25 -8.42
C VAL A 163 -6.55 8.97 -7.29
N PHE A 164 -5.81 9.77 -6.54
CA PHE A 164 -6.34 10.73 -5.60
C PHE A 164 -6.10 12.14 -6.13
N ALA A 165 -7.12 13.00 -6.17
CA ALA A 165 -6.98 14.35 -6.68
C ALA A 165 -8.05 15.29 -6.13
N PHE A 166 -7.65 16.48 -5.71
CA PHE A 166 -8.55 17.56 -5.31
C PHE A 166 -8.35 18.77 -6.23
N PRO A 167 -9.38 19.25 -6.95
CA PRO A 167 -10.66 18.61 -7.22
C PRO A 167 -10.50 17.25 -7.92
N MET A 168 -11.57 16.45 -7.89
CA MET A 168 -11.61 15.09 -8.43
C MET A 168 -11.10 15.06 -9.87
N ALA A 169 -10.13 14.19 -10.13
CA ALA A 169 -9.53 14.04 -11.45
C ALA A 169 -10.41 13.19 -12.38
N LEU A 170 -10.30 13.45 -13.67
CA LEU A 170 -10.69 12.53 -14.74
C LEU A 170 -9.52 11.57 -15.01
N VAL A 171 -9.80 10.28 -15.12
CA VAL A 171 -8.79 9.28 -15.54
C VAL A 171 -9.07 8.81 -16.96
N GLU A 172 -8.06 8.95 -17.80
CA GLU A 172 -8.06 8.50 -19.20
C GLU A 172 -7.03 7.39 -19.40
N TRP A 173 -7.35 6.46 -20.30
CA TRP A 173 -6.43 5.41 -20.72
C TRP A 173 -6.01 5.61 -22.17
N ARG A 174 -4.73 5.38 -22.46
CA ARG A 174 -4.18 5.41 -23.82
C ARG A 174 -3.26 4.23 -24.04
N LYS A 175 -3.13 3.82 -25.29
CA LYS A 175 -2.11 2.87 -25.73
C LYS A 175 -1.01 3.64 -26.45
N ASP A 176 0.24 3.44 -26.06
CA ASP A 176 1.38 4.13 -26.67
C ASP A 176 1.44 3.89 -28.18
N GLY A 177 1.69 4.96 -28.94
CA GLY A 177 1.64 4.95 -30.40
C GLY A 177 0.24 5.11 -31.00
N LYS A 178 -0.81 5.24 -30.18
CA LYS A 178 -2.16 5.64 -30.61
C LYS A 178 -2.58 6.91 -29.85
N ASP A 179 -2.98 7.95 -30.57
CA ASP A 179 -3.46 9.22 -29.99
C ASP A 179 -4.93 9.19 -29.57
N VAL A 180 -5.51 8.00 -29.45
CA VAL A 180 -6.94 7.79 -29.13
C VAL A 180 -7.07 7.40 -27.65
N ILE A 181 -8.02 8.05 -26.98
CA ILE A 181 -8.43 7.68 -25.61
C ILE A 181 -9.26 6.39 -25.69
N LEU A 182 -8.90 5.39 -24.89
CA LEU A 182 -9.63 4.12 -24.81
C LEU A 182 -10.96 4.30 -24.06
N PRO A 183 -12.02 3.54 -24.41
CA PRO A 183 -12.02 2.40 -25.34
C PRO A 183 -12.01 2.78 -26.83
N GLY A 184 -12.25 4.04 -27.18
CA GLY A 184 -12.40 4.46 -28.59
C GLY A 184 -13.59 3.74 -29.25
N ASP A 185 -13.39 3.28 -30.49
CA ASP A 185 -14.39 2.52 -31.26
C ASP A 185 -14.18 0.99 -31.17
N ASP A 186 -13.37 0.52 -30.22
CA ASP A 186 -12.98 -0.89 -30.14
C ASP A 186 -13.91 -1.70 -29.20
N PRO A 187 -14.75 -2.61 -29.72
CA PRO A 187 -15.81 -3.24 -28.93
C PRO A 187 -15.30 -4.25 -27.89
N HIS A 188 -14.07 -4.76 -28.04
CA HIS A 188 -13.47 -5.68 -27.06
C HIS A 188 -12.70 -4.95 -25.93
N ILE A 189 -12.63 -3.61 -25.97
CA ILE A 189 -12.02 -2.80 -24.91
C ILE A 189 -13.13 -2.08 -24.16
N SER A 190 -13.06 -2.09 -22.83
CA SER A 190 -13.93 -1.27 -22.00
C SER A 190 -13.15 -0.57 -20.89
N VAL A 191 -13.59 0.63 -20.55
CA VAL A 191 -13.05 1.42 -19.43
C VAL A 191 -14.19 1.69 -18.46
N GLN A 192 -13.97 1.39 -17.18
CA GLN A 192 -14.88 1.72 -16.11
C GLN A 192 -14.14 2.55 -15.06
N SER A 193 -14.79 3.61 -14.57
CA SER A 193 -14.24 4.44 -13.50
C SER A 193 -15.29 4.61 -12.42
N ARG A 194 -14.89 4.44 -11.15
CA ARG A 194 -15.75 4.65 -9.99
C ARG A 194 -14.99 5.40 -8.89
N GLY A 195 -15.72 6.17 -8.09
CA GLY A 195 -15.16 6.74 -6.87
C GLY A 195 -14.57 5.65 -5.98
N GLY A 196 -13.40 5.92 -5.41
CA GLY A 196 -12.75 5.05 -4.44
C GLY A 196 -13.44 5.08 -3.08
N PRO A 197 -12.94 4.32 -2.10
CA PRO A 197 -13.49 4.30 -0.74
C PRO A 197 -13.36 5.66 -0.03
N GLN A 198 -12.38 6.49 -0.42
CA GLN A 198 -12.17 7.82 0.16
C GLN A 198 -12.71 8.95 -0.74
N LYS A 199 -13.07 10.08 -0.14
CA LYS A 199 -13.46 11.30 -0.87
C LYS A 199 -12.29 11.71 -1.78
N TYR A 200 -12.59 12.11 -3.02
CA TYR A 200 -11.60 12.53 -4.02
C TYR A 200 -10.65 11.42 -4.55
N GLU A 201 -10.94 10.16 -4.21
CA GLU A 201 -10.31 9.00 -4.81
C GLU A 201 -11.13 8.49 -5.99
N LEU A 202 -10.45 8.02 -7.03
CA LEU A 202 -11.03 7.44 -8.22
C LEU A 202 -10.23 6.19 -8.61
N SER A 203 -10.93 5.07 -8.74
CA SER A 203 -10.37 3.83 -9.26
C SER A 203 -10.88 3.65 -10.70
N SER A 204 -9.96 3.39 -11.63
CA SER A 204 -10.26 3.15 -13.04
C SER A 204 -9.71 1.81 -13.50
N TRP A 205 -10.54 1.07 -14.22
CA TRP A 205 -10.24 -0.25 -14.76
C TRP A 205 -10.31 -0.21 -16.28
N LEU A 206 -9.23 -0.65 -16.94
CA LEU A 206 -9.20 -0.91 -18.38
C LEU A 206 -9.23 -2.41 -18.62
N GLN A 207 -10.31 -2.90 -19.22
CA GLN A 207 -10.51 -4.30 -19.55
C GLN A 207 -10.36 -4.52 -21.05
N ILE A 208 -9.66 -5.59 -21.42
CA ILE A 208 -9.51 -6.05 -22.80
C ILE A 208 -9.95 -7.50 -22.86
N GLU A 209 -10.95 -7.80 -23.68
CA GLU A 209 -11.50 -9.13 -23.90
C GLU A 209 -10.89 -9.77 -25.15
N GLU A 210 -10.87 -11.10 -25.17
CA GLU A 210 -10.39 -11.91 -26.30
C GLU A 210 -9.06 -11.42 -26.89
N THR A 211 -8.07 -11.20 -26.02
CA THR A 211 -6.80 -10.55 -26.38
C THR A 211 -6.08 -11.21 -27.56
N THR A 212 -5.55 -10.37 -28.44
CA THR A 212 -4.77 -10.75 -29.61
C THR A 212 -3.34 -10.26 -29.47
N ARG A 213 -2.43 -10.72 -30.35
CA ARG A 213 -1.06 -10.20 -30.35
C ARG A 213 -1.00 -8.69 -30.61
N ALA A 214 -1.96 -8.14 -31.35
CA ALA A 214 -2.05 -6.71 -31.65
C ALA A 214 -2.33 -5.86 -30.39
N ASP A 215 -2.87 -6.48 -29.34
CA ASP A 215 -3.12 -5.84 -28.05
C ASP A 215 -1.85 -5.66 -27.23
N SER A 216 -0.78 -6.40 -27.53
CA SER A 216 0.52 -6.16 -26.90
C SER A 216 0.96 -4.71 -27.08
N GLY A 217 1.55 -4.13 -26.05
CA GLY A 217 1.98 -2.73 -26.06
C GLY A 217 2.05 -2.13 -24.67
N THR A 218 2.30 -0.82 -24.61
CA THR A 218 2.33 -0.07 -23.35
C THR A 218 1.02 0.70 -23.20
N TYR A 219 0.34 0.51 -22.08
CA TYR A 219 -0.90 1.18 -21.71
C TYR A 219 -0.59 2.21 -20.62
N ARG A 220 -1.07 3.45 -20.80
CA ARG A 220 -0.85 4.57 -19.89
C ARG A 220 -2.18 5.02 -19.30
N CYS A 221 -2.27 5.09 -17.97
CA CYS A 221 -3.32 5.85 -17.30
C CYS A 221 -2.84 7.27 -17.03
N THR A 222 -3.70 8.25 -17.27
CA THR A 222 -3.44 9.66 -16.98
C THR A 222 -4.58 10.22 -16.15
N GLY A 223 -4.28 10.65 -14.92
CA GLY A 223 -5.21 11.40 -14.07
C GLY A 223 -5.04 12.89 -14.30
N ARG A 224 -6.11 13.60 -14.62
CA ARG A 224 -6.11 15.04 -14.94
C ARG A 224 -7.14 15.79 -14.11
N ASN A 225 -6.73 16.91 -13.52
CA ASN A 225 -7.65 17.91 -12.96
C ASN A 225 -7.27 19.31 -13.47
N GLU A 226 -7.86 20.35 -12.88
CA GLU A 226 -7.61 21.75 -13.28
C GLU A 226 -6.18 22.24 -13.01
N VAL A 227 -5.44 21.58 -12.12
CA VAL A 227 -4.06 21.94 -11.78
C VAL A 227 -3.08 21.33 -12.77
N GLY A 228 -3.36 20.13 -13.25
CA GLY A 228 -2.51 19.44 -14.21
C GLY A 228 -2.80 17.95 -14.31
N ASP A 229 -1.79 17.20 -14.75
CA ASP A 229 -1.90 15.77 -14.97
C ASP A 229 -0.70 14.97 -14.48
N VAL A 230 -0.98 13.72 -14.12
CA VAL A 230 -0.01 12.69 -13.73
C VAL A 230 -0.26 11.45 -14.57
N SER A 231 0.78 10.70 -14.89
CA SER A 231 0.62 9.45 -15.64
C SER A 231 1.52 8.33 -15.15
N ALA A 232 1.01 7.10 -15.28
CA ALA A 232 1.74 5.86 -15.05
C ALA A 232 1.42 4.87 -16.18
N ALA A 233 2.35 3.95 -16.44
CA ALA A 233 2.24 3.04 -17.57
C ALA A 233 2.60 1.61 -17.20
N ALA A 234 1.95 0.66 -17.88
CA ALA A 234 2.19 -0.77 -17.78
C ALA A 234 2.30 -1.42 -19.16
N VAL A 235 3.04 -2.51 -19.24
CA VAL A 235 3.28 -3.29 -20.46
C VAL A 235 2.37 -4.51 -20.48
N LEU A 236 1.66 -4.70 -21.60
CA LEU A 236 0.94 -5.93 -21.94
C LEU A 236 1.74 -6.77 -22.93
N GLY A 237 2.06 -8.00 -22.57
CA GLY A 237 2.61 -9.01 -23.48
C GLY A 237 1.60 -10.12 -23.76
N ILE A 238 1.21 -10.34 -25.02
CA ILE A 238 0.34 -11.44 -25.43
C ILE A 238 1.13 -12.52 -26.17
N LEU A 239 1.19 -13.71 -25.58
CA LEU A 239 1.84 -14.88 -26.15
C LEU A 239 0.89 -15.64 -27.10
N PRO A 240 1.43 -16.34 -28.13
CA PRO A 240 0.64 -17.24 -28.96
C PRO A 240 -0.16 -18.29 -28.17
N PRO A 241 -1.26 -18.80 -28.75
CA PRO A 241 -1.92 -19.98 -28.21
C PRO A 241 -0.95 -21.17 -28.20
N GLY A 242 -0.93 -21.91 -27.10
CA GLY A 242 -0.03 -23.06 -26.88
C GLY A 242 1.21 -22.77 -26.03
N ASN A 243 1.55 -21.50 -25.79
CA ASN A 243 2.54 -21.15 -24.78
C ASN A 243 1.94 -21.32 -23.39
N LYS A 244 2.61 -22.08 -22.52
CA LYS A 244 2.22 -22.18 -21.11
C LYS A 244 2.86 -21.01 -20.35
N LEU A 245 2.04 -20.18 -19.71
CA LEU A 245 2.51 -19.33 -18.62
C LEU A 245 2.97 -20.28 -17.51
N CYS A 246 4.15 -20.04 -16.95
CA CYS A 246 4.56 -20.76 -15.75
C CYS A 246 3.63 -20.31 -14.62
N ASN A 247 2.63 -21.14 -14.27
CA ASN A 247 1.67 -20.75 -13.24
C ASN A 247 2.33 -20.60 -11.86
N SER A 248 1.92 -19.53 -11.19
CA SER A 248 2.01 -19.21 -9.75
C SER A 248 3.41 -19.07 -9.14
N VAL A 249 4.11 -18.01 -9.53
CA VAL A 249 4.66 -17.12 -8.50
C VAL A 249 4.21 -15.73 -8.92
N THR A 250 3.41 -15.03 -8.11
CA THR A 250 3.13 -13.61 -8.30
C THR A 250 4.48 -12.91 -8.42
N PRO A 251 4.93 -12.45 -9.59
CA PRO A 251 6.27 -11.89 -9.67
C PRO A 251 6.11 -10.39 -9.65
N TYR A 252 6.63 -9.78 -8.60
CA TYR A 252 7.38 -8.54 -8.73
C TYR A 252 8.38 -8.72 -9.89
N LEU A 253 7.94 -8.55 -11.14
CA LEU A 253 8.85 -8.34 -12.25
C LEU A 253 9.25 -6.87 -12.15
N LYS A 254 10.36 -6.63 -11.45
CA LYS A 254 11.12 -5.39 -11.62
C LYS A 254 11.56 -5.35 -13.07
N VAL A 255 10.84 -4.61 -13.90
CA VAL A 255 11.36 -4.14 -15.18
C VAL A 255 12.50 -3.19 -14.87
N LEU A 256 13.73 -3.66 -14.98
CA LEU A 256 14.90 -2.80 -14.95
C LEU A 256 14.87 -1.92 -16.21
N ARG A 257 14.39 -0.68 -16.07
CA ARG A 257 14.60 0.36 -17.09
C ARG A 257 16.05 0.82 -17.02
N PHE A 258 16.88 0.36 -17.95
CA PHE A 258 18.14 1.01 -18.26
C PHE A 258 17.89 2.09 -19.30
N PHE A 259 17.88 3.34 -18.89
CA PHE A 259 18.07 4.47 -19.78
C PHE A 259 19.58 4.74 -19.88
N THR A 260 20.21 4.27 -20.94
CA THR A 260 21.41 4.90 -21.49
C THR A 260 21.40 4.71 -23.01
N GLY A 261 21.68 5.81 -23.71
CA GLY A 261 21.46 5.96 -25.15
C GLY A 261 22.16 4.94 -26.04
N SER A 262 21.57 4.82 -27.23
CA SER A 262 22.17 4.30 -28.48
C SER A 262 23.08 3.08 -28.35
N GLU A 263 22.48 1.88 -28.43
CA GLU A 263 22.81 0.82 -29.40
C GLU A 263 22.01 -0.45 -29.09
N HIS A 264 21.41 -1.04 -30.12
CA HIS A 264 20.61 -2.26 -30.04
C HIS A 264 21.52 -3.47 -29.77
N PHE A 265 21.30 -4.20 -28.67
CA PHE A 265 21.86 -5.53 -28.46
C PHE A 265 20.76 -6.56 -28.22
N THR A 266 20.65 -7.53 -29.14
CA THR A 266 19.81 -8.73 -29.00
C THR A 266 20.64 -9.86 -28.42
N ILE A 267 20.22 -10.43 -27.29
CA ILE A 267 20.83 -11.63 -26.72
C ILE A 267 20.22 -12.86 -27.41
N ASN A 268 20.96 -13.47 -28.33
CA ASN A 268 20.64 -14.77 -28.92
C ASN A 268 21.47 -15.88 -28.25
N ARG A 269 20.99 -16.48 -27.15
CA ARG A 269 21.25 -17.90 -26.74
C ARG A 269 20.21 -18.41 -25.73
N PRO A 270 19.86 -19.71 -25.75
CA PRO A 270 18.84 -20.27 -24.87
C PRO A 270 19.38 -20.54 -23.46
N ILE A 271 18.57 -20.21 -22.45
CA ILE A 271 18.87 -20.47 -21.04
C ILE A 271 18.53 -21.94 -20.75
N GLU A 272 19.51 -22.83 -20.81
CA GLU A 272 19.34 -24.21 -20.36
C GLU A 272 19.72 -24.35 -18.88
N ARG A 273 18.74 -24.83 -18.08
CA ARG A 273 18.82 -25.28 -16.68
C ARG A 273 18.98 -24.22 -15.59
N ILE A 274 17.86 -23.93 -14.93
CA ILE A 274 17.82 -23.42 -13.56
C ILE A 274 17.84 -24.63 -12.60
N ARG A 275 18.92 -24.82 -11.84
CA ARG A 275 18.86 -25.68 -10.63
C ARG A 275 18.41 -24.81 -9.46
N LYS A 276 17.43 -25.30 -8.71
CA LYS A 276 17.00 -24.74 -7.44
C LYS A 276 18.19 -24.76 -6.47
N ASN A 277 18.42 -23.61 -5.85
CA ASN A 277 19.40 -23.32 -4.80
C ASN A 277 20.77 -22.83 -5.31
N ALA A 278 21.09 -21.60 -4.88
CA ALA A 278 22.31 -20.83 -5.08
C ALA A 278 22.53 -20.22 -6.48
N VAL A 279 22.23 -18.92 -6.61
CA VAL A 279 22.87 -18.06 -7.61
C VAL A 279 23.56 -16.91 -6.88
N THR A 280 24.81 -17.15 -6.49
CA THR A 280 25.79 -16.09 -6.37
C THR A 280 26.21 -15.73 -7.80
N LEU A 281 25.75 -14.58 -8.31
CA LEU A 281 26.16 -14.06 -9.62
C LEU A 281 27.58 -13.51 -9.50
N MET A 282 28.58 -14.38 -9.65
CA MET A 282 29.95 -13.97 -9.91
C MET A 282 30.04 -13.44 -11.34
N LEU A 283 29.95 -12.12 -11.51
CA LEU A 283 30.33 -11.47 -12.76
C LEU A 283 31.86 -11.63 -12.94
N ARG A 284 32.29 -12.68 -13.64
CA ARG A 284 33.66 -12.77 -14.15
C ARG A 284 33.76 -11.93 -15.41
N TRP A 285 34.33 -10.74 -15.25
CA TRP A 285 34.81 -9.92 -16.35
C TRP A 285 36.11 -10.52 -16.89
N GLN A 286 36.13 -10.95 -18.16
CA GLN A 286 37.33 -11.42 -18.82
C GLN A 286 37.59 -10.54 -20.03
N ASN A 287 38.26 -9.40 -19.81
CA ASN A 287 38.76 -8.58 -20.89
C ASN A 287 40.08 -9.17 -21.41
N HIS A 288 40.12 -9.45 -22.71
CA HIS A 288 41.37 -9.63 -23.44
C HIS A 288 42.08 -8.27 -23.56
N LYS A 289 42.74 -7.84 -22.47
CA LYS A 289 43.93 -6.99 -22.39
C LYS A 289 44.10 -6.53 -20.92
N ASN A 290 45.28 -6.80 -20.37
CA ASN A 290 45.77 -6.54 -19.00
C ASN A 290 45.38 -7.50 -17.86
N ARG A 291 46.42 -8.20 -17.38
CA ARG A 291 46.48 -8.92 -16.10
C ARG A 291 46.30 -7.94 -14.94
N GLN A 292 45.28 -8.11 -14.12
CA GLN A 292 45.34 -7.99 -12.65
C GLN A 292 44.01 -8.43 -12.03
N SER A 293 44.09 -9.22 -10.96
CA SER A 293 42.98 -9.86 -10.26
C SER A 293 42.95 -9.39 -8.81
N SER A 294 41.79 -8.93 -8.32
CA SER A 294 41.54 -8.72 -6.89
C SER A 294 40.09 -9.12 -6.57
N PRO A 295 39.82 -9.86 -5.47
CA PRO A 295 38.47 -10.25 -5.06
C PRO A 295 37.84 -9.17 -4.17
N LEU A 296 36.54 -8.88 -4.34
CA LEU A 296 35.73 -8.11 -3.40
C LEU A 296 34.69 -9.06 -2.77
N PHE A 297 34.81 -9.21 -1.46
CA PHE A 297 33.90 -9.97 -0.59
C PHE A 297 32.55 -9.25 -0.45
N SER A 298 31.47 -10.03 -0.37
CA SER A 298 30.15 -9.60 0.10
C SER A 298 29.82 -10.36 1.38
N GLU A 299 29.47 -9.65 2.45
CA GLU A 299 28.67 -10.19 3.55
C GLU A 299 27.28 -9.56 3.47
N ALA A 300 26.27 -10.41 3.32
CA ALA A 300 24.87 -10.10 3.54
C ALA A 300 24.47 -10.85 4.82
N GLU A 301 24.11 -10.14 5.88
CA GLU A 301 23.41 -10.72 7.01
C GLU A 301 21.91 -10.73 6.72
N ASN A 302 21.30 -11.90 6.95
CA ASN A 302 19.87 -12.14 6.86
C ASN A 302 19.14 -11.52 8.05
N THR A 303 18.19 -10.63 7.78
CA THR A 303 16.87 -10.54 8.44
C THR A 303 15.90 -9.87 7.50
#